data_AF-A0A939KWF9-F1
#
_entry.id   AF-A0A939KWF9-F1
#
_cell.length_a   1.000
_cell.length_b   1.000
_cell.length_c   1.000
_cell.angle_alpha   90.00
_cell.angle_beta   90.00
_cell.angle_gamma   90.00
#
_symmetry.space_group_name_H-M   'P 1'
#
loop_
_entity.id
_entity.type
_entity.pdbx_description
1 polymer ?
#
loop_
_entity_poly.entity_id
_entity_poly.type
_entity_poly.pdbx_seq_one_letter_code
_entity_poly.pdbx_strand_id
1 'polypeptide(L)'
;MTTHFITAEIDLQATSASGACSCPEGRGMLQTLPSQLHHEIEAELQRRGEPLRWAVTSVDTERQTAQVEAIVTVESQKSAVSL
;
A
#
# COMPACT_ATOMS: atom_id res chain seq x y z
N MET A 1 13.48 -15.95 1.67
CA MET A 1 12.87 -14.62 1.53
C MET A 1 13.68 -13.89 0.47
N THR A 2 13.04 -13.40 -0.58
CA THR A 2 13.72 -12.66 -1.65
C THR A 2 13.19 -11.24 -1.68
N THR A 3 14.10 -10.29 -1.71
CA THR A 3 13.78 -8.86 -1.72
C THR A 3 13.75 -8.36 -3.15
N HIS A 4 12.69 -7.66 -3.52
CA HIS A 4 12.51 -7.06 -4.84
C HIS A 4 12.28 -5.56 -4.70
N PHE A 5 12.84 -4.81 -5.65
CA PHE A 5 12.48 -3.42 -5.85
C PHE A 5 11.34 -3.36 -6.87
N ILE A 6 10.26 -2.67 -6.54
CA ILE A 6 9.09 -2.54 -7.38
C ILE A 6 8.66 -1.07 -7.51
N THR A 7 8.09 -0.75 -8.65
CA THR A 7 7.42 0.53 -8.90
C THR A 7 5.93 0.27 -9.00
N ALA A 8 5.12 1.03 -8.28
CA ALA A 8 3.68 0.97 -8.29
C ALA A 8 3.11 2.36 -8.58
N GLU A 9 2.07 2.42 -9.42
CA GLU A 9 1.25 3.62 -9.62
C GLU A 9 0.02 3.50 -8.73
N ILE A 10 -0.19 4.48 -7.86
CA ILE A 10 -1.26 4.51 -6.88
C ILE A 10 -2.22 5.62 -7.28
N ASP A 11 -3.48 5.28 -7.48
CA ASP A 11 -4.53 6.25 -7.77
C ASP A 11 -4.87 7.04 -6.50
N LEU A 12 -4.74 8.37 -6.57
CA LEU A 12 -4.97 9.28 -5.46
C LEU A 12 -6.47 9.53 -5.21
N GLN A 13 -7.35 9.18 -6.14
CA GLN A 13 -8.80 9.37 -6.00
C GLN A 13 -9.51 8.15 -5.41
N ALA A 14 -8.93 6.95 -5.53
CA ALA A 14 -9.41 5.74 -4.87
C ALA A 14 -9.57 5.93 -3.34
N THR A 15 -8.74 6.80 -2.74
CA THR A 15 -8.84 7.23 -1.33
C THR A 15 -10.21 7.81 -0.97
N SER A 16 -10.91 8.41 -1.94
CA SER A 16 -12.19 9.11 -1.73
C SER A 16 -13.38 8.14 -1.68
N ALA A 17 -13.23 6.92 -2.19
CA ALA A 17 -14.30 5.93 -2.26
C ALA A 17 -14.34 4.98 -1.06
N SER A 18 -13.24 4.84 -0.31
CA SER A 18 -13.20 4.08 0.95
C SER A 18 -13.63 4.94 2.16
N GLY A 19 -14.74 5.67 1.99
CA GLY A 19 -15.38 6.48 3.02
C GLY A 19 -16.37 5.70 3.91
N ALA A 20 -16.31 4.37 3.92
CA ALA A 20 -17.23 3.53 4.69
C ALA A 20 -16.52 2.45 5.51
N CYS A 21 -15.42 2.81 6.19
CA CYS A 21 -15.07 2.07 7.40
C CYS A 21 -16.10 2.44 8.48
N SER A 22 -17.21 1.69 8.54
CA SER A 22 -18.07 1.63 9.72
C SER A 22 -17.24 1.10 10.89
N CYS A 23 -16.54 1.97 11.60
CA CYS A 23 -15.91 1.64 12.87
C CYS A 23 -17.00 1.64 13.95
N PRO A 24 -17.37 0.50 14.57
CA PRO A 24 -18.30 0.51 15.68
C PRO A 24 -17.63 1.18 16.88
N GLU A 25 -18.37 2.11 17.51
CA GLU A 25 -18.07 2.86 18.72
C GLU A 25 -16.70 2.66 19.42
N GLY A 26 -15.95 3.76 19.50
CA GLY A 26 -15.25 4.11 20.75
C GLY A 26 -13.72 4.05 20.75
N ARG A 27 -13.12 5.26 20.77
CA ARG A 27 -11.74 5.64 21.18
C ARG A 27 -10.65 5.71 20.10
N GLY A 28 -10.22 6.95 19.84
CA GLY A 28 -8.94 7.34 19.20
C GLY A 28 -8.95 7.16 17.68
N MET A 29 -8.46 8.05 16.83
CA MET A 29 -7.77 9.34 16.91
C MET A 29 -7.90 9.90 15.47
N LEU A 30 -7.93 11.23 15.29
CA LEU A 30 -8.06 11.94 14.00
C LEU A 30 -7.40 11.20 12.80
N GLN A 31 -8.19 10.55 11.96
CA GLN A 31 -7.72 10.12 10.63
C GLN A 31 -7.80 11.35 9.72
N THR A 32 -6.71 12.10 9.65
CA THR A 32 -6.53 13.15 8.66
C THR A 32 -6.18 12.49 7.33
N LEU A 33 -6.74 13.01 6.22
CA LEU A 33 -6.48 12.60 4.82
C LEU A 33 -5.12 11.90 4.49
N PRO A 34 -3.94 12.35 5.00
CA PRO A 34 -2.66 11.66 4.78
C PRO A 34 -2.60 10.19 5.22
N SER A 35 -3.30 9.77 6.28
CA SER A 35 -3.25 8.38 6.76
C SER A 35 -3.99 7.41 5.84
N GLN A 36 -5.01 7.88 5.11
CA GLN A 36 -5.78 7.05 4.20
C GLN A 36 -4.98 6.69 2.95
N LEU A 37 -4.28 7.67 2.37
CA LEU A 37 -3.35 7.42 1.26
C LEU A 37 -2.23 6.45 1.67
N HIS A 38 -1.69 6.61 2.88
CA HIS A 38 -0.68 5.71 3.42
C HIS A 38 -1.18 4.25 3.45
N HIS A 39 -2.41 4.04 3.95
CA HIS A 39 -3.01 2.71 4.02
C HIS A 39 -3.24 2.08 2.64
N GLU A 40 -3.69 2.86 1.66
CA GLU A 40 -3.89 2.39 0.28
C GLU A 40 -2.56 1.99 -0.39
N ILE A 41 -1.51 2.80 -0.20
CA ILE A 41 -0.16 2.48 -0.69
C ILE A 41 0.32 1.18 -0.06
N GLU A 42 0.24 1.05 1.26
CA GLU A 42 0.64 -0.18 1.95
C GLU A 42 -0.18 -1.38 1.48
N ALA A 43 -1.50 -1.25 1.31
CA ALA A 43 -2.36 -2.33 0.86
C ALA A 43 -2.03 -2.82 -0.57
N GLU A 44 -1.69 -1.90 -1.49
CA GLU A 44 -1.20 -2.28 -2.82
C GLU A 44 0.18 -2.95 -2.76
N LEU A 45 1.10 -2.42 -1.95
CA LEU A 45 2.43 -3.02 -1.81
C LEU A 45 2.35 -4.41 -1.17
N GLN A 46 1.52 -4.58 -0.13
CA GLN A 46 1.28 -5.85 0.57
C GLN A 46 0.79 -6.95 -0.38
N ARG A 47 -0.03 -6.60 -1.38
CA ARG A 47 -0.49 -7.52 -2.42
C ARG A 47 0.66 -8.08 -3.26
N ARG A 48 1.78 -7.36 -3.36
CA ARG A 48 2.97 -7.74 -4.13
C ARG A 48 4.05 -8.39 -3.26
N GLY A 49 4.05 -8.10 -1.97
CA GLY A 49 4.94 -8.68 -0.96
C GLY A 49 4.92 -7.83 0.31
N GLU A 50 5.59 -8.26 1.37
CA GLU A 50 5.65 -7.48 2.60
C GLU A 50 6.50 -6.21 2.38
N PRO A 51 5.93 -4.99 2.49
CA PRO A 51 6.68 -3.76 2.26
C PRO A 51 7.66 -3.51 3.41
N LEU A 52 8.95 -3.46 3.10
CA LEU A 52 9.98 -3.09 4.07
C LEU A 52 10.18 -1.57 4.14
N ARG A 53 10.17 -0.93 2.98
CA ARG A 53 10.35 0.51 2.82
C ARG A 53 9.80 0.96 1.48
N TRP A 54 9.15 2.11 1.47
CA TRP A 54 8.67 2.73 0.24
C TRP A 54 8.77 4.26 0.32
N ALA A 55 8.74 4.90 -0.85
CA ALA A 55 8.70 6.34 -0.98
C ALA A 55 7.89 6.75 -2.22
N VAL A 56 7.12 7.83 -2.11
CA VAL A 56 6.52 8.49 -3.27
C VAL A 56 7.63 9.26 -3.99
N THR A 57 7.87 8.92 -5.25
CA THR A 57 8.94 9.53 -6.07
C THR A 57 8.42 10.59 -7.02
N SER A 58 7.16 10.48 -7.44
CA SER A 58 6.49 11.46 -8.27
C SER A 58 4.99 11.50 -7.98
N VAL A 59 4.37 12.65 -8.20
CA VAL A 59 2.91 12.82 -8.11
C VAL A 59 2.44 13.53 -9.38
N ASP A 60 1.59 12.84 -10.14
CA ASP A 60 0.90 13.40 -11.29
C ASP A 60 -0.47 13.94 -10.83
N THR A 61 -0.59 15.26 -10.77
CA THR A 61 -1.82 15.95 -10.34
C THR A 61 -2.85 16.04 -11.45
N GLU A 62 -2.48 15.85 -12.72
CA GLU A 62 -3.42 15.82 -13.84
C GLU A 62 -4.16 14.47 -13.87
N ARG A 63 -3.39 13.38 -13.77
CA ARG A 63 -3.90 12.01 -13.72
C ARG A 63 -4.35 11.58 -12.34
N GLN A 64 -4.03 12.36 -11.31
CA GLN A 64 -4.31 12.04 -9.90
C GLN A 64 -3.68 10.69 -9.50
N THR A 65 -2.42 10.48 -9.87
CA THR A 65 -1.67 9.25 -9.60
C THR A 65 -0.34 9.56 -8.94
N ALA A 66 0.02 8.82 -7.89
CA ALA A 66 1.34 8.86 -7.28
C ALA A 66 2.18 7.67 -7.72
N GLN A 67 3.42 7.93 -8.11
CA GLN A 67 4.41 6.91 -8.38
C GLN A 67 5.14 6.59 -7.07
N VAL A 68 5.10 5.31 -6.69
CA VAL A 68 5.70 4.80 -5.46
C VAL A 68 6.75 3.76 -5.81
N GLU A 69 7.93 3.95 -5.25
CA GLU A 69 9.00 2.96 -5.31
C GLU A 69 9.10 2.26 -3.96
N ALA A 70 9.12 0.93 -3.99
CA ALA A 70 9.08 0.11 -2.78
C ALA A 70 10.03 -1.07 -2.84
N ILE A 71 10.57 -1.41 -1.68
CA ILE A 71 11.29 -2.64 -1.42
C ILE A 71 10.32 -3.59 -0.73
N VAL A 72 9.97 -4.67 -1.41
CA VAL A 72 9.09 -5.71 -0.86
C VAL A 72 9.85 -7.02 -0.67
N THR A 73 9.48 -7.74 0.37
CA THR A 73 9.92 -9.10 0.60
C THR A 73 8.83 -10.08 0.24
N VAL A 74 9.16 -11.01 -0.63
CA VAL A 74 8.31 -12.17 -0.89
C VAL A 74 8.91 -13.37 -0.18
N GLU A 75 8.05 -14.08 0.54
CA GLU A 75 8.37 -15.43 0.93
C GLU A 75 8.49 -16.25 -0.35
N SER A 76 9.73 -16.62 -0.71
CA SER A 76 9.97 -17.58 -1.78
C SER A 76 9.23 -18.84 -1.35
N GLN A 77 8.11 -19.17 -2.03
CA GLN A 77 7.31 -20.34 -1.72
C GLN A 77 8.26 -21.52 -1.59
N LYS A 78 8.53 -21.95 -0.36
CA LYS A 78 9.13 -23.23 -0.10
C LYS A 78 8.07 -24.21 -0.56
N SER A 79 8.23 -24.65 -1.81
CA SER A 79 7.42 -25.66 -2.44
C SER A 79 7.06 -26.70 -1.40
N ALA A 80 5.77 -26.81 -1.10
CA ALA A 80 5.22 -27.95 -0.43
C ALA A 80 5.35 -29.15 -1.38
N VAL A 81 6.59 -29.61 -1.59
CA VAL A 81 6.86 -31.00 -1.92
C VAL A 81 6.71 -31.71 -0.59
N SER A 82 5.47 -32.11 -0.30
CA SER A 82 5.23 -33.19 0.66
C SER A 82 5.88 -34.44 0.06
N LEU A 83 6.94 -34.92 0.71
CA LEU A 83 7.48 -36.26 0.55
C LEU A 83 6.78 -37.20 1.53
#